data_AF-A0A6G0YXT7-F1
#
_entry.id   AF-A0A6G0YXT7-F1
#
_cell.length_a   1.000
_cell.length_b   1.000
_cell.length_c   1.000
_cell.angle_alpha   90.00
_cell.angle_beta   90.00
_cell.angle_gamma   90.00
#
_symmetry.space_group_name_H-M   'P 1'
#
loop_
_entity.id
_entity.type
_entity.pdbx_description
1 polymer ?
#
loop_
_entity_poly.entity_id
_entity_poly.type
_entity_poly.pdbx_seq_one_letter_code
_entity_poly.pdbx_strand_id
1 'polypeptide(L)'
;MEIFYVGHRNPSNRALLISKKEWNRLGKILTKKIDDEESIEASKRLKEMRRETSKKMVDGWDNTELNKTKKLLEQKRKALSELEVKRQQRDEEMKIEALDARNRIIEKACKLKFEERDATKTFYRALLHSEVIMMIDDHHLTNSTFQVFKERAIQLKFNEAEREKRIQKDLETAQEQNKEAERHKKLRADEKQKDNELKRSKAEILLKELKEREDKKNEEQIASRESGKAELQKLAEEIEEARKKAAAEARVAKEKLQKDIEDNRIMITRQDNIRETEEWEEDMVTTIMAETKKTLARARRLKEIELVEVKQLALEEMRMKSAAWPTKRNGWSESDVQDAIETQEKRFFQMQLSSYVIGFSFLVLIPSTFRRYREGECKKRELANRKIKHVEIGKKLWEEEICRRREQSEQDLRLELYRRERDKRLLTEFVDLRRRMQLEKAKLFREQLDKQCDDKRITLMANRQADIDRHEAFEHQWHREDEEFLEYAKNVIEKKKLDGNPVVPLLNTVKDYLEKNNLCVDKDNKISKKIAKGPIYTSRIIRHIERHIFKSLSFKNIIS
;
A
#
# COMPACT_ATOMS: atom_id res chain seq x y z
N MET A 1 145.42 -153.79 8.23
CA MET A 1 145.11 -152.58 7.44
C MET A 1 143.62 -152.63 7.14
N GLU A 2 142.82 -151.86 7.88
CA GLU A 2 141.38 -151.76 7.64
C GLU A 2 141.14 -150.81 6.47
N ILE A 3 140.52 -151.31 5.42
CA ILE A 3 140.14 -150.53 4.24
C ILE A 3 138.62 -150.41 4.27
N PHE A 4 138.13 -149.18 4.40
CA PHE A 4 136.71 -148.86 4.29
C PHE A 4 136.30 -148.81 2.83
N TYR A 5 135.27 -149.60 2.50
CA TYR A 5 134.67 -149.64 1.17
C TYR A 5 133.53 -148.61 1.08
N VAL A 6 133.57 -147.77 0.04
CA VAL A 6 132.46 -146.94 -0.41
C VAL A 6 132.23 -147.21 -1.90
N GLY A 7 131.17 -147.98 -2.23
CA GLY A 7 130.30 -147.67 -3.37
C GLY A 7 130.16 -148.68 -4.53
N HIS A 8 129.08 -148.49 -5.32
CA HIS A 8 128.92 -148.68 -6.78
C HIS A 8 127.45 -148.34 -7.19
N ARG A 9 127.06 -147.73 -8.33
CA ARG A 9 127.72 -147.33 -9.60
C ARG A 9 126.89 -146.28 -10.39
N ASN A 10 127.51 -145.15 -10.74
CA ASN A 10 127.36 -144.34 -11.97
C ASN A 10 128.82 -144.01 -12.40
N PRO A 11 129.19 -143.84 -13.69
CA PRO A 11 130.43 -144.39 -14.23
C PRO A 11 131.73 -143.55 -14.12
N SER A 12 131.79 -142.46 -13.35
CA SER A 12 132.99 -141.57 -13.29
C SER A 12 133.70 -141.49 -11.93
N ASN A 13 133.26 -142.21 -10.90
CA ASN A 13 133.80 -142.07 -9.55
C ASN A 13 134.89 -143.10 -9.24
N ARG A 14 136.15 -142.67 -9.39
CA ARG A 14 137.26 -143.20 -8.60
C ARG A 14 137.00 -142.82 -7.14
N ALA A 15 136.97 -143.80 -6.23
CA ALA A 15 137.04 -143.52 -4.81
C ALA A 15 138.39 -142.82 -4.52
N LEU A 16 138.33 -141.53 -4.21
CA LEU A 16 139.49 -140.75 -3.78
C LEU A 16 139.72 -141.04 -2.30
N LEU A 17 140.69 -141.92 -2.02
CA LEU A 17 141.19 -142.15 -0.67
C LEU A 17 142.08 -140.97 -0.28
N ILE A 18 141.46 -139.94 0.28
CA ILE A 18 142.13 -138.72 0.73
C ILE A 18 142.70 -138.96 2.12
N SER A 19 143.97 -138.61 2.32
CA SER A 19 144.60 -138.76 3.63
C SER A 19 144.07 -137.71 4.62
N LYS A 20 144.06 -138.02 5.92
CA LYS A 20 143.57 -137.10 6.97
C LYS A 20 144.23 -135.70 6.92
N LYS A 21 145.46 -135.59 6.40
CA LYS A 21 146.16 -134.31 6.24
C LYS A 21 145.55 -133.43 5.15
N GLU A 22 145.05 -134.01 4.07
CA GLU A 22 144.43 -133.28 2.95
C GLU A 22 143.03 -132.77 3.32
N TRP A 23 142.27 -133.53 4.12
CA TRP A 23 140.96 -133.11 4.63
C TRP A 23 141.04 -131.84 5.48
N ASN A 24 142.02 -131.76 6.39
CA ASN A 24 142.21 -130.56 7.22
C ASN A 24 142.63 -129.33 6.38
N ARG A 25 143.31 -129.54 5.26
CA ARG A 25 143.67 -128.47 4.32
C ARG A 25 142.44 -127.94 3.59
N LEU A 26 141.54 -128.84 3.15
CA LEU A 26 140.26 -128.48 2.54
C LEU A 26 139.33 -127.74 3.50
N GLY A 27 139.27 -128.17 4.77
CA GLY A 27 138.45 -127.49 5.78
C GLY A 27 138.81 -126.02 5.97
N LYS A 28 140.11 -125.68 5.99
CA LYS A 28 140.57 -124.28 6.07
C LYS A 28 140.25 -123.46 4.82
N ILE A 29 140.20 -124.10 3.64
CA ILE A 29 139.84 -123.42 2.38
C ILE A 29 138.33 -123.13 2.35
N LEU A 30 137.51 -124.03 2.89
CA LEU A 30 136.06 -123.87 2.95
C LEU A 30 135.63 -122.74 3.90
N THR A 31 136.19 -122.67 5.11
CA THR A 31 135.82 -121.59 6.06
C THR A 31 136.20 -120.21 5.53
N LYS A 32 137.34 -120.08 4.85
CA LYS A 32 137.75 -118.80 4.24
C LYS A 32 136.80 -118.34 3.14
N LYS A 33 136.24 -119.26 2.35
CA LYS A 33 135.24 -118.94 1.33
C LYS A 33 133.91 -118.48 1.94
N ILE A 34 133.52 -119.05 3.08
CA ILE A 34 132.28 -118.66 3.79
C ILE A 34 132.42 -117.24 4.35
N ASP A 35 133.55 -116.93 4.99
CA ASP A 35 133.81 -115.58 5.52
C ASP A 35 133.86 -114.51 4.40
N ASP A 36 134.43 -114.87 3.23
CA ASP A 36 134.46 -113.99 2.06
C ASP A 36 133.03 -113.74 1.51
N GLU A 37 132.16 -114.76 1.45
CA GLU A 37 130.76 -114.62 1.01
C GLU A 37 129.93 -113.73 1.94
N GLU A 38 130.07 -113.89 3.26
CA GLU A 38 129.36 -113.06 4.25
C GLU A 38 129.77 -111.59 4.15
N SER A 39 131.06 -111.31 3.91
CA SER A 39 131.56 -109.93 3.73
C SER A 39 130.98 -109.26 2.49
N ILE A 40 130.81 -110.02 1.39
CA ILE A 40 130.21 -109.55 0.14
C ILE A 40 128.73 -109.25 0.36
N GLU A 41 128.02 -110.10 1.10
CA GLU A 41 126.59 -109.91 1.37
C GLU A 41 126.32 -108.72 2.30
N ALA A 42 127.12 -108.55 3.36
CA ALA A 42 127.05 -107.36 4.22
C ALA A 42 127.28 -106.06 3.42
N SER A 43 128.23 -106.09 2.48
CA SER A 43 128.51 -104.95 1.59
C SER A 43 127.35 -104.67 0.62
N LYS A 44 126.65 -105.71 0.13
CA LYS A 44 125.42 -105.54 -0.67
C LYS A 44 124.29 -104.90 0.14
N ARG A 45 124.02 -105.39 1.35
CA ARG A 45 122.98 -104.82 2.23
C ARG A 45 123.26 -103.36 2.57
N LEU A 46 124.52 -103.02 2.85
CA LEU A 46 124.92 -101.63 3.09
C LEU A 46 124.70 -100.74 1.85
N LYS A 47 125.02 -101.24 0.65
CA LYS A 47 124.74 -100.54 -0.61
C LYS A 47 123.24 -100.34 -0.84
N GLU A 48 122.41 -101.31 -0.46
CA GLU A 48 120.95 -101.24 -0.59
C GLU A 48 120.33 -100.23 0.38
N MET A 49 120.76 -100.25 1.65
CA MET A 49 120.37 -99.24 2.64
C MET A 49 120.76 -97.81 2.22
N ARG A 50 121.94 -97.66 1.62
CA ARG A 50 122.38 -96.37 1.04
C ARG A 50 121.53 -95.95 -0.16
N ARG A 51 121.06 -96.89 -0.98
CA ARG A 51 120.14 -96.62 -2.10
C ARG A 51 118.76 -96.19 -1.60
N GLU A 52 118.22 -96.82 -0.58
CA GLU A 52 116.92 -96.44 -0.01
C GLU A 52 116.94 -95.08 0.68
N THR A 53 118.00 -94.80 1.45
CA THR A 53 118.19 -93.46 2.04
C THR A 53 118.35 -92.40 0.96
N SER A 54 119.09 -92.71 -0.12
CA SER A 54 119.18 -91.83 -1.29
C SER A 54 117.81 -91.60 -1.95
N LYS A 55 116.98 -92.64 -2.14
CA LYS A 55 115.61 -92.47 -2.69
C LYS A 55 114.75 -91.56 -1.81
N LYS A 56 114.76 -91.75 -0.48
CA LYS A 56 114.01 -90.90 0.46
C LYS A 56 114.48 -89.44 0.44
N MET A 57 115.79 -89.21 0.28
CA MET A 57 116.32 -87.85 0.12
C MET A 57 115.88 -87.21 -1.20
N VAL A 58 115.87 -87.99 -2.29
CA VAL A 58 115.43 -87.55 -3.63
C VAL A 58 113.94 -87.20 -3.66
N ASP A 59 113.10 -87.90 -2.91
CA ASP A 59 111.66 -87.58 -2.81
C ASP A 59 111.40 -86.19 -2.22
N GLY A 60 112.31 -85.69 -1.35
CA GLY A 60 112.27 -84.34 -0.79
C GLY A 60 112.91 -83.26 -1.67
N TRP A 61 113.49 -83.62 -2.82
CA TRP A 61 114.09 -82.66 -3.74
C TRP A 61 113.06 -82.16 -4.75
N ASP A 62 112.71 -80.88 -4.65
CA ASP A 62 111.75 -80.23 -5.56
C ASP A 62 112.20 -80.22 -7.03
N ASN A 63 113.51 -80.38 -7.29
CA ASN A 63 114.10 -80.22 -8.62
C ASN A 63 114.16 -81.50 -9.48
N THR A 64 113.73 -82.65 -8.96
CA THR A 64 113.66 -83.89 -9.74
C THR A 64 112.55 -83.81 -10.79
N GLU A 65 112.72 -84.48 -11.94
CA GLU A 65 111.70 -84.43 -12.99
C GLU A 65 110.35 -85.00 -12.54
N LEU A 66 110.37 -86.03 -11.68
CA LEU A 66 109.15 -86.60 -11.08
C LEU A 66 108.44 -85.62 -10.13
N ASN A 67 109.17 -84.88 -9.30
CA ASN A 67 108.54 -83.91 -8.41
C ASN A 67 108.07 -82.66 -9.16
N LYS A 68 108.81 -82.21 -10.20
CA LYS A 68 108.35 -81.16 -11.11
C LYS A 68 107.06 -81.53 -11.83
N THR A 69 106.96 -82.76 -12.34
CA THR A 69 105.74 -83.25 -13.03
C THR A 69 104.57 -83.42 -12.05
N LYS A 70 104.82 -83.93 -10.84
CA LYS A 70 103.80 -84.00 -9.78
C LYS A 70 103.28 -82.62 -9.37
N LYS A 71 104.19 -81.65 -9.18
CA LYS A 71 103.84 -80.25 -8.88
C LYS A 71 103.06 -79.60 -10.02
N LEU A 72 103.44 -79.85 -11.28
CA LEU A 72 102.68 -79.41 -12.45
C LEU A 72 101.27 -80.03 -12.52
N LEU A 73 101.13 -81.31 -12.18
CA LEU A 73 99.81 -81.97 -12.13
C LEU A 73 98.95 -81.42 -10.99
N GLU A 74 99.53 -81.17 -9.81
CA GLU A 74 98.83 -80.51 -8.70
C GLU A 74 98.41 -79.09 -9.06
N GLN A 75 99.28 -78.32 -9.74
CA GLN A 75 98.93 -77.00 -10.27
C GLN A 75 97.80 -77.07 -11.30
N LYS A 76 97.85 -78.03 -12.23
CA LYS A 76 96.77 -78.25 -13.20
C LYS A 76 95.45 -78.63 -12.52
N ARG A 77 95.48 -79.50 -11.50
CA ARG A 77 94.29 -79.86 -10.71
C ARG A 77 93.72 -78.67 -9.96
N LYS A 78 94.57 -77.85 -9.32
CA LYS A 78 94.15 -76.59 -8.66
C LYS A 78 93.53 -75.63 -9.66
N ALA A 79 94.18 -75.40 -10.80
CA ALA A 79 93.65 -74.54 -11.86
C ALA A 79 92.30 -75.04 -12.40
N LEU A 80 92.12 -76.36 -12.55
CA LEU A 80 90.84 -76.94 -12.94
C LEU A 80 89.76 -76.75 -11.87
N SER A 81 90.07 -76.97 -10.59
CA SER A 81 89.11 -76.72 -9.50
C SER A 81 88.73 -75.24 -9.38
N GLU A 82 89.68 -74.31 -9.59
CA GLU A 82 89.41 -72.88 -9.61
C GLU A 82 88.53 -72.50 -10.81
N LEU A 83 88.73 -73.13 -11.97
CA LEU A 83 87.87 -72.93 -13.14
C LEU A 83 86.47 -73.48 -12.94
N GLU A 84 86.31 -74.62 -12.25
CA GLU A 84 85.01 -75.20 -11.90
C GLU A 84 84.26 -74.29 -10.92
N VAL A 85 84.92 -73.78 -9.88
CA VAL A 85 84.32 -72.79 -8.95
C VAL A 85 83.89 -71.53 -9.69
N LYS A 86 84.71 -71.00 -10.60
CA LYS A 86 84.35 -69.85 -11.44
C LYS A 86 83.20 -70.14 -12.42
N ARG A 87 83.02 -71.39 -12.85
CA ARG A 87 81.85 -71.79 -13.66
C ARG A 87 80.60 -71.81 -12.80
N GLN A 88 80.67 -72.43 -11.62
CA GLN A 88 79.55 -72.47 -10.67
C GLN A 88 79.11 -71.07 -10.24
N GLN A 89 80.05 -70.17 -9.93
CA GLN A 89 79.74 -68.78 -9.61
C GLN A 89 79.03 -68.06 -10.76
N ARG A 90 79.50 -68.23 -12.01
CA ARG A 90 78.80 -67.63 -13.17
C ARG A 90 77.42 -68.23 -13.39
N ASP A 91 77.25 -69.53 -13.18
CA ASP A 91 75.94 -70.18 -13.29
C ASP A 91 74.98 -69.70 -12.19
N GLU A 92 75.48 -69.44 -10.97
CA GLU A 92 74.70 -68.84 -9.89
C GLU A 92 74.35 -67.37 -10.18
N GLU A 93 75.28 -66.57 -10.67
CA GLU A 93 75.04 -65.20 -11.11
C GLU A 93 73.99 -65.14 -12.22
N MET A 94 74.10 -66.01 -13.23
CA MET A 94 73.09 -66.11 -14.30
C MET A 94 71.72 -66.53 -13.76
N LYS A 95 71.66 -67.44 -12.78
CA LYS A 95 70.39 -67.81 -12.13
C LYS A 95 69.78 -66.64 -11.37
N ILE A 96 70.59 -65.85 -10.66
CA ILE A 96 70.14 -64.65 -9.95
C ILE A 96 69.63 -63.61 -10.95
N GLU A 97 70.38 -63.35 -12.02
CA GLU A 97 69.98 -62.39 -13.06
C GLU A 97 68.69 -62.84 -13.77
N ALA A 98 68.53 -64.14 -14.05
CA ALA A 98 67.30 -64.68 -14.62
C ALA A 98 66.10 -64.56 -13.66
N LEU A 99 66.32 -64.76 -12.36
CA LEU A 99 65.28 -64.55 -11.34
C LEU A 99 64.91 -63.07 -11.21
N ASP A 100 65.88 -62.17 -11.23
CA ASP A 100 65.63 -60.73 -11.20
C ASP A 100 64.89 -60.25 -12.44
N ALA A 101 65.26 -60.74 -13.62
CA ALA A 101 64.55 -60.46 -14.86
C ALA A 101 63.10 -60.96 -14.78
N ARG A 102 62.88 -62.17 -14.27
CA ARG A 102 61.53 -62.72 -14.04
C ARG A 102 60.74 -61.87 -13.05
N ASN A 103 61.34 -61.46 -11.93
CA ASN A 103 60.68 -60.62 -10.93
C ASN A 103 60.32 -59.24 -11.49
N ARG A 104 61.19 -58.61 -12.28
CA ARG A 104 60.88 -57.35 -12.99
C ARG A 104 59.70 -57.51 -13.95
N ILE A 105 59.59 -58.63 -14.65
CA ILE A 105 58.45 -58.92 -15.53
C ILE A 105 57.16 -59.07 -14.71
N ILE A 106 57.21 -59.82 -13.60
CA ILE A 106 56.06 -60.00 -12.69
C ILE A 106 55.63 -58.64 -12.12
N GLU A 107 56.55 -57.82 -11.64
CA GLU A 107 56.25 -56.49 -11.11
C GLU A 107 55.61 -55.57 -12.15
N LYS A 108 56.16 -55.53 -13.38
CA LYS A 108 55.55 -54.78 -14.49
C LYS A 108 54.14 -55.26 -14.80
N ALA A 109 53.92 -56.58 -14.83
CA ALA A 109 52.59 -57.15 -15.06
C ALA A 109 51.63 -56.82 -13.91
N CYS A 110 52.09 -56.84 -12.65
CA CYS A 110 51.30 -56.45 -11.50
C CYS A 110 50.93 -54.95 -11.53
N LYS A 111 51.87 -54.08 -11.92
CA LYS A 111 51.60 -52.64 -12.11
C LYS A 111 50.56 -52.40 -13.19
N LEU A 112 50.70 -53.01 -14.35
CA LEU A 112 49.73 -52.91 -15.44
C LEU A 112 48.34 -53.40 -14.99
N LYS A 113 48.25 -54.56 -14.33
CA LYS A 113 46.98 -55.07 -13.78
C LYS A 113 46.37 -54.13 -12.74
N PHE A 114 47.18 -53.42 -11.96
CA PHE A 114 46.71 -52.44 -10.99
C PHE A 114 46.18 -51.17 -11.67
N GLU A 115 46.90 -50.67 -12.68
CA GLU A 115 46.49 -49.53 -13.51
C GLU A 115 45.23 -49.84 -14.34
N GLU A 116 45.05 -51.09 -14.76
CA GLU A 116 43.88 -51.53 -15.51
C GLU A 116 42.58 -51.61 -14.69
N ARG A 117 42.66 -51.65 -13.35
CA ARG A 117 41.46 -51.66 -12.49
C ARG A 117 40.68 -50.36 -12.71
N ASP A 118 39.36 -50.48 -12.80
CA ASP A 118 38.50 -49.33 -13.12
C ASP A 118 38.58 -48.20 -12.09
N ALA A 119 38.78 -48.51 -10.80
CA ALA A 119 39.00 -47.49 -9.77
C ALA A 119 40.27 -46.68 -10.04
N THR A 120 41.36 -47.33 -10.43
CA THR A 120 42.65 -46.69 -10.75
C THR A 120 42.56 -45.88 -12.04
N LYS A 121 41.89 -46.41 -13.09
CA LYS A 121 41.60 -45.65 -14.31
C LYS A 121 40.76 -44.40 -14.03
N THR A 122 39.78 -44.50 -13.15
CA THR A 122 38.94 -43.37 -12.74
C THR A 122 39.76 -42.34 -11.98
N PHE A 123 40.63 -42.78 -11.07
CA PHE A 123 41.58 -41.92 -10.37
C PHE A 123 42.57 -41.25 -11.33
N TYR A 124 43.16 -41.97 -12.27
CA TYR A 124 44.06 -41.39 -13.28
C TYR A 124 43.35 -40.41 -14.21
N ARG A 125 42.08 -40.66 -14.58
CA ARG A 125 41.27 -39.68 -15.32
C ARG A 125 41.02 -38.44 -14.47
N ALA A 126 40.69 -38.58 -13.20
CA ALA A 126 40.52 -37.44 -12.30
C ALA A 126 41.83 -36.66 -12.10
N LEU A 127 42.96 -37.36 -11.96
CA LEU A 127 44.29 -36.78 -11.85
C LEU A 127 44.67 -36.02 -13.13
N LEU A 128 44.51 -36.63 -14.31
CA LEU A 128 44.71 -35.98 -15.60
C LEU A 128 43.78 -34.79 -15.78
N HIS A 129 42.51 -34.89 -15.38
CA HIS A 129 41.61 -33.74 -15.41
C HIS A 129 42.09 -32.64 -14.46
N SER A 130 42.57 -32.96 -13.26
CA SER A 130 43.10 -31.97 -12.32
C SER A 130 44.43 -31.37 -12.77
N GLU A 131 45.34 -32.16 -13.35
CA GLU A 131 46.63 -31.71 -13.89
C GLU A 131 46.46 -30.91 -15.17
N VAL A 132 45.54 -31.30 -16.07
CA VAL A 132 45.18 -30.50 -17.24
C VAL A 132 44.52 -29.19 -16.80
N ILE A 133 43.68 -29.20 -15.76
CA ILE A 133 43.12 -27.97 -15.20
C ILE A 133 44.20 -27.08 -14.56
N MET A 134 45.24 -27.65 -13.92
CA MET A 134 46.34 -26.88 -13.30
C MET A 134 47.46 -26.47 -14.28
N MET A 135 47.77 -27.26 -15.31
CA MET A 135 48.80 -26.92 -16.32
C MET A 135 48.27 -25.98 -17.41
N ILE A 136 46.95 -25.89 -17.61
CA ILE A 136 46.33 -24.89 -18.50
C ILE A 136 46.46 -23.46 -17.93
N ASP A 137 46.77 -23.30 -16.64
CA ASP A 137 47.10 -21.99 -16.08
C ASP A 137 48.52 -21.50 -16.48
N ASP A 138 49.44 -22.38 -16.91
CA ASP A 138 50.86 -22.01 -17.10
C ASP A 138 51.51 -22.29 -18.46
N HIS A 139 50.95 -23.09 -19.39
CA HIS A 139 51.61 -23.34 -20.68
C HIS A 139 50.74 -23.18 -21.94
N HIS A 140 51.14 -22.18 -22.73
CA HIS A 140 50.77 -21.93 -24.12
C HIS A 140 50.76 -23.19 -24.99
N LEU A 141 49.58 -23.63 -25.46
CA LEU A 141 49.29 -24.06 -26.85
C LEU A 141 47.87 -24.67 -26.91
N THR A 142 46.86 -23.85 -27.18
CA THR A 142 45.64 -24.17 -27.97
C THR A 142 44.76 -22.91 -27.98
N ASN A 143 45.04 -22.01 -28.94
CA ASN A 143 44.52 -20.63 -28.96
C ASN A 143 43.00 -20.49 -29.10
N SER A 144 42.24 -21.55 -29.39
CA SER A 144 40.80 -21.47 -29.66
C SER A 144 39.94 -21.58 -28.39
N THR A 145 40.14 -22.62 -27.57
CA THR A 145 39.31 -22.84 -26.38
C THR A 145 39.69 -21.90 -25.24
N PHE A 146 40.97 -21.54 -25.11
CA PHE A 146 41.45 -20.62 -24.09
C PHE A 146 41.01 -19.17 -24.31
N GLN A 147 40.90 -18.71 -25.58
CA GLN A 147 40.27 -17.42 -25.88
C GLN A 147 38.79 -17.43 -25.49
N VAL A 148 38.06 -18.50 -25.80
CA VAL A 148 36.64 -18.63 -25.39
C VAL A 148 36.49 -18.58 -23.88
N PHE A 149 37.37 -19.20 -23.09
CA PHE A 149 37.31 -19.12 -21.63
C PHE A 149 37.71 -17.75 -21.09
N LYS A 150 38.72 -17.07 -21.66
CA LYS A 150 39.06 -15.69 -21.31
C LYS A 150 37.93 -14.71 -21.65
N GLU A 151 37.34 -14.83 -22.84
CA GLU A 151 36.18 -14.04 -23.25
C GLU A 151 34.98 -14.30 -22.34
N ARG A 152 34.75 -15.55 -21.95
CA ARG A 152 33.67 -15.91 -21.02
C ARG A 152 33.91 -15.38 -19.61
N ALA A 153 35.17 -15.37 -19.14
CA ALA A 153 35.54 -14.75 -17.86
C ALA A 153 35.38 -13.22 -17.91
N ILE A 154 35.73 -12.58 -19.03
CA ILE A 154 35.50 -11.14 -19.25
C ILE A 154 34.00 -10.85 -19.31
N GLN A 155 33.20 -11.68 -19.98
CA GLN A 155 31.74 -11.56 -20.02
C GLN A 155 31.10 -11.76 -18.65
N LEU A 156 31.57 -12.70 -17.84
CA LEU A 156 31.08 -12.89 -16.48
C LEU A 156 31.35 -11.65 -15.62
N LYS A 157 32.58 -11.12 -15.66
CA LYS A 157 32.94 -9.87 -14.97
C LYS A 157 32.13 -8.67 -15.48
N PHE A 158 31.89 -8.58 -16.79
CA PHE A 158 31.07 -7.54 -17.38
C PHE A 158 29.61 -7.64 -16.91
N ASN A 159 29.04 -8.85 -16.90
CA ASN A 159 27.68 -9.10 -16.44
C ASN A 159 27.51 -8.87 -14.94
N GLU A 160 28.54 -9.16 -14.13
CA GLU A 160 28.58 -8.83 -12.70
C GLU A 160 28.60 -7.30 -12.51
N ALA A 161 29.47 -6.59 -13.20
CA ALA A 161 29.53 -5.12 -13.15
C ALA A 161 28.23 -4.47 -13.66
N GLU A 162 27.57 -5.05 -14.67
CA GLU A 162 26.28 -4.57 -15.16
C GLU A 162 25.17 -4.83 -14.14
N ARG A 163 25.19 -5.98 -13.46
CA ARG A 163 24.27 -6.26 -12.34
C ARG A 163 24.48 -5.31 -11.17
N GLU A 164 25.73 -5.05 -10.79
CA GLU A 164 26.04 -4.07 -9.75
C GLU A 164 25.52 -2.69 -10.12
N LYS A 165 25.73 -2.23 -11.37
CA LYS A 165 25.17 -0.95 -11.85
C LYS A 165 23.65 -0.92 -11.79
N ARG A 166 22.97 -2.01 -12.15
CA ARG A 166 21.50 -2.13 -12.06
C ARG A 166 21.05 -2.06 -10.60
N ILE A 167 21.68 -2.82 -9.71
CA ILE A 167 21.39 -2.80 -8.27
C ILE A 167 21.62 -1.40 -7.70
N GLN A 168 22.73 -0.74 -8.05
CA GLN A 168 23.04 0.62 -7.61
C GLN A 168 21.95 1.60 -8.07
N LYS A 169 21.55 1.52 -9.34
CA LYS A 169 20.49 2.35 -9.91
C LYS A 169 19.14 2.08 -9.24
N ASP A 170 18.79 0.83 -8.99
CA ASP A 170 17.56 0.46 -8.28
C ASP A 170 17.58 1.02 -6.85
N LEU A 171 18.74 1.01 -6.17
CA LEU A 171 18.95 1.58 -4.85
C LEU A 171 18.78 3.10 -4.86
N GLU A 172 19.37 3.80 -5.84
CA GLU A 172 19.19 5.24 -6.06
C GLU A 172 17.72 5.58 -6.31
N THR A 173 17.06 4.80 -7.17
CA THR A 173 15.63 4.99 -7.49
C THR A 173 14.76 4.80 -6.25
N ALA A 174 15.04 3.77 -5.44
CA ALA A 174 14.33 3.54 -4.18
C ALA A 174 14.58 4.66 -3.14
N GLN A 175 15.81 5.17 -3.07
CA GLN A 175 16.13 6.32 -2.21
C GLN A 175 15.40 7.59 -2.67
N GLU A 176 15.31 7.83 -3.98
CA GLU A 176 14.59 8.97 -4.54
C GLU A 176 13.08 8.88 -4.28
N GLN A 177 12.48 7.71 -4.49
CA GLN A 177 11.09 7.43 -4.13
C GLN A 177 10.83 7.63 -2.64
N ASN A 178 11.74 7.19 -1.77
CA ASN A 178 11.63 7.44 -0.33
C ASN A 178 11.71 8.93 0.01
N LYS A 179 12.63 9.68 -0.60
CA LYS A 179 12.72 11.14 -0.43
C LYS A 179 11.44 11.84 -0.91
N GLU A 180 10.87 11.41 -2.02
CA GLU A 180 9.62 11.95 -2.56
C GLU A 180 8.43 11.61 -1.66
N ALA A 181 8.35 10.39 -1.13
CA ALA A 181 7.35 10.00 -0.15
C ALA A 181 7.43 10.85 1.13
N GLU A 182 8.64 11.10 1.63
CA GLU A 182 8.85 11.98 2.79
C GLU A 182 8.46 13.45 2.49
N ARG A 183 8.80 13.97 1.30
CA ARG A 183 8.32 15.29 0.85
C ARG A 183 6.79 15.34 0.78
N HIS A 184 6.15 14.30 0.25
CA HIS A 184 4.70 14.22 0.18
C HIS A 184 4.07 14.16 1.58
N LYS A 185 4.67 13.44 2.54
CA LYS A 185 4.18 13.42 3.93
C LYS A 185 4.27 14.80 4.56
N LYS A 186 5.38 15.51 4.36
CA LYS A 186 5.56 16.90 4.84
C LYS A 186 4.53 17.83 4.23
N LEU A 187 4.35 17.81 2.90
CA LEU A 187 3.33 18.63 2.22
C LEU A 187 1.93 18.37 2.76
N ARG A 188 1.54 17.09 2.97
CA ARG A 188 0.24 16.78 3.59
C ARG A 188 0.13 17.29 5.03
N ALA A 189 1.20 17.26 5.80
CA ALA A 189 1.21 17.78 7.17
C ALA A 189 1.05 19.31 7.16
N ASP A 190 1.76 20.00 6.27
CA ASP A 190 1.68 21.45 6.10
C ASP A 190 0.28 21.88 5.60
N GLU A 191 -0.31 21.15 4.65
CA GLU A 191 -1.69 21.37 4.21
C GLU A 191 -2.69 21.18 5.35
N LYS A 192 -2.56 20.10 6.13
CA LYS A 192 -3.41 19.89 7.31
C LYS A 192 -3.24 21.01 8.34
N GLN A 193 -2.03 21.51 8.54
CA GLN A 193 -1.76 22.62 9.44
C GLN A 193 -2.44 23.90 8.93
N LYS A 194 -2.29 24.23 7.64
CA LYS A 194 -2.97 25.37 7.01
C LYS A 194 -4.48 25.26 7.12
N ASP A 195 -5.06 24.09 6.87
CA ASP A 195 -6.50 23.86 7.02
C ASP A 195 -6.97 24.05 8.46
N ASN A 196 -6.17 23.61 9.44
CA ASN A 196 -6.48 23.81 10.85
C ASN A 196 -6.38 25.30 11.26
N GLU A 197 -5.39 26.03 10.76
CA GLU A 197 -5.28 27.48 10.95
C GLU A 197 -6.44 28.24 10.28
N LEU A 198 -6.88 27.78 9.11
CA LEU A 198 -8.03 28.34 8.38
C LEU A 198 -9.35 28.05 9.12
N LYS A 199 -9.49 26.86 9.72
CA LYS A 199 -10.61 26.53 10.61
C LYS A 199 -10.60 27.39 11.88
N ARG A 200 -9.42 27.60 12.49
CA ARG A 200 -9.27 28.46 13.68
C ARG A 200 -9.64 29.91 13.38
N SER A 201 -9.12 30.48 12.29
CA SER A 201 -9.45 31.85 11.89
C SER A 201 -10.93 32.01 11.54
N LYS A 202 -11.54 31.05 10.83
CA LYS A 202 -13.01 31.05 10.61
C LYS A 202 -13.80 30.97 11.91
N ALA A 203 -13.39 30.11 12.83
CA ALA A 203 -14.03 30.02 14.15
C ALA A 203 -13.88 31.32 14.94
N GLU A 204 -12.73 31.98 14.88
CA GLU A 204 -12.50 33.28 15.53
C GLU A 204 -13.38 34.39 14.94
N ILE A 205 -13.56 34.42 13.62
CA ILE A 205 -14.49 35.35 12.94
C ILE A 205 -15.92 35.09 13.42
N LEU A 206 -16.37 33.84 13.43
CA LEU A 206 -17.70 33.48 13.92
C LEU A 206 -17.90 33.87 15.40
N LEU A 207 -16.89 33.70 16.25
CA LEU A 207 -16.95 34.13 17.64
C LEU A 207 -17.04 35.66 17.78
N LYS A 208 -16.33 36.42 16.94
CA LYS A 208 -16.46 37.89 16.90
C LYS A 208 -17.86 38.31 16.45
N GLU A 209 -18.39 37.71 15.38
CA GLU A 209 -19.76 37.98 14.91
C GLU A 209 -20.82 37.63 15.97
N LEU A 210 -20.63 36.53 16.72
CA LEU A 210 -21.55 36.16 17.81
C LEU A 210 -21.51 37.18 18.95
N LYS A 211 -20.32 37.65 19.34
CA LYS A 211 -20.18 38.72 20.33
C LYS A 211 -20.84 40.03 19.86
N GLU A 212 -20.60 40.44 18.62
CA GLU A 212 -21.25 41.63 18.05
C GLU A 212 -22.78 41.51 18.03
N ARG A 213 -23.33 40.31 17.78
CA ARG A 213 -24.78 40.07 17.87
C ARG A 213 -25.30 40.12 19.30
N GLU A 214 -24.53 39.64 20.26
CA GLU A 214 -24.87 39.72 21.68
C GLU A 214 -24.86 41.17 22.16
N ASP A 215 -23.84 41.94 21.78
CA ASP A 215 -23.72 43.36 22.09
C ASP A 215 -24.89 44.15 21.49
N LYS A 216 -25.24 43.93 20.21
CA LYS A 216 -26.43 44.56 19.59
C LYS A 216 -27.72 44.23 20.31
N LYS A 217 -27.93 42.98 20.73
CA LYS A 217 -29.12 42.60 21.53
C LYS A 217 -29.13 43.31 22.88
N ASN A 218 -27.98 43.45 23.51
CA ASN A 218 -27.86 44.18 24.78
C ASN A 218 -28.15 45.68 24.59
N GLU A 219 -27.64 46.29 23.52
CA GLU A 219 -27.95 47.68 23.15
C GLU A 219 -29.44 47.88 22.88
N GLU A 220 -30.09 46.99 22.12
CA GLU A 220 -31.55 47.02 21.88
C GLU A 220 -32.35 46.84 23.18
N GLN A 221 -31.90 45.97 24.10
CA GLN A 221 -32.50 45.83 25.42
C GLN A 221 -32.32 47.07 26.30
N ILE A 222 -31.17 47.74 26.23
CA ILE A 222 -30.94 49.00 26.93
C ILE A 222 -31.85 50.09 26.35
N ALA A 223 -31.88 50.23 25.02
CA ALA A 223 -32.71 51.21 24.33
C ALA A 223 -34.21 51.02 24.63
N SER A 224 -34.71 49.78 24.64
CA SER A 224 -36.11 49.49 25.00
C SER A 224 -36.42 49.75 26.48
N ARG A 225 -35.47 49.54 27.39
CA ARG A 225 -35.61 49.94 28.80
C ARG A 225 -35.62 51.45 28.95
N GLU A 226 -34.79 52.17 28.21
CA GLU A 226 -34.74 53.64 28.22
C GLU A 226 -36.00 54.26 27.60
N SER A 227 -36.49 53.73 26.48
CA SER A 227 -37.75 54.16 25.87
C SER A 227 -38.93 53.90 26.82
N GLY A 228 -38.96 52.72 27.46
CA GLY A 228 -39.98 52.39 28.46
C GLY A 228 -39.94 53.32 29.69
N LYS A 229 -38.74 53.71 30.16
CA LYS A 229 -38.60 54.72 31.23
C LYS A 229 -39.15 56.09 30.80
N ALA A 230 -38.85 56.53 29.57
CA ALA A 230 -39.34 57.79 29.04
C ALA A 230 -40.87 57.79 28.85
N GLU A 231 -41.46 56.68 28.40
CA GLU A 231 -42.92 56.52 28.30
C GLU A 231 -43.59 56.54 29.68
N LEU A 232 -43.02 55.88 30.68
CA LEU A 232 -43.53 55.91 32.06
C LEU A 232 -43.45 57.32 32.66
N GLN A 233 -42.40 58.08 32.34
CA GLN A 233 -42.28 59.48 32.78
C GLN A 233 -43.35 60.37 32.13
N LYS A 234 -43.60 60.22 30.82
CA LYS A 234 -44.70 60.93 30.13
C LYS A 234 -46.07 60.59 30.73
N LEU A 235 -46.33 59.30 30.99
CA LEU A 235 -47.56 58.87 31.66
C LEU A 235 -47.70 59.49 33.06
N ALA A 236 -46.61 59.59 33.83
CA ALA A 236 -46.64 60.23 35.14
C ALA A 236 -46.97 61.73 35.04
N GLU A 237 -46.38 62.43 34.07
CA GLU A 237 -46.67 63.85 33.77
C GLU A 237 -48.14 64.05 33.34
N GLU A 238 -48.66 63.19 32.45
CA GLU A 238 -50.07 63.21 32.03
C GLU A 238 -51.04 62.98 33.20
N ILE A 239 -50.72 62.04 34.11
CA ILE A 239 -51.51 61.80 35.32
C ILE A 239 -51.49 63.03 36.24
N GLU A 240 -50.34 63.68 36.38
CA GLU A 240 -50.21 64.90 37.20
C GLU A 240 -51.02 66.06 36.62
N GLU A 241 -50.98 66.25 35.29
CA GLU A 241 -51.81 67.25 34.61
C GLU A 241 -53.31 66.95 34.75
N ALA A 242 -53.72 65.69 34.59
CA ALA A 242 -55.11 65.28 34.78
C ALA A 242 -55.58 65.56 36.22
N ARG A 243 -54.73 65.32 37.22
CA ARG A 243 -55.02 65.67 38.63
C ARG A 243 -55.14 67.18 38.82
N LYS A 244 -54.28 67.98 38.20
CA LYS A 244 -54.36 69.46 38.27
C LYS A 244 -55.66 69.97 37.63
N LYS A 245 -56.06 69.44 36.47
CA LYS A 245 -57.32 69.78 35.80
C LYS A 245 -58.53 69.38 36.64
N ALA A 246 -58.57 68.16 37.16
CA ALA A 246 -59.65 67.71 38.05
C ALA A 246 -59.76 68.55 39.33
N ALA A 247 -58.63 68.96 39.92
CA ALA A 247 -58.62 69.83 41.09
C ALA A 247 -59.13 71.26 40.76
N ALA A 248 -58.81 71.78 39.57
CA ALA A 248 -59.33 73.06 39.11
C ALA A 248 -60.85 73.00 38.85
N GLU A 249 -61.33 71.95 38.19
CA GLU A 249 -62.77 71.71 37.96
C GLU A 249 -63.53 71.57 39.28
N ALA A 250 -62.98 70.85 40.26
CA ALA A 250 -63.57 70.72 41.59
C ALA A 250 -63.66 72.07 42.34
N ARG A 251 -62.67 72.97 42.17
CA ARG A 251 -62.73 74.33 42.73
C ARG A 251 -63.84 75.16 42.08
N VAL A 252 -63.93 75.13 40.75
CA VAL A 252 -64.99 75.84 40.01
C VAL A 252 -66.38 75.32 40.39
N ALA A 253 -66.55 74.00 40.51
CA ALA A 253 -67.81 73.40 40.95
C ALA A 253 -68.19 73.83 42.38
N LYS A 254 -67.21 73.91 43.29
CA LYS A 254 -67.42 74.39 44.66
C LYS A 254 -67.83 75.86 44.71
N GLU A 255 -67.18 76.72 43.94
CA GLU A 255 -67.55 78.15 43.83
C GLU A 255 -68.96 78.33 43.28
N LYS A 256 -69.32 77.54 42.25
CA LYS A 256 -70.67 77.56 41.68
C LYS A 256 -71.73 77.14 42.71
N LEU A 257 -71.48 76.06 43.46
CA LEU A 257 -72.38 75.63 44.53
C LEU A 257 -72.50 76.66 45.66
N GLN A 258 -71.40 77.34 46.02
CA GLN A 258 -71.45 78.41 47.02
C GLN A 258 -72.30 79.59 46.55
N LYS A 259 -72.21 79.95 45.26
CA LYS A 259 -73.05 80.99 44.66
C LYS A 259 -74.52 80.58 44.64
N ASP A 260 -74.83 79.34 44.25
CA ASP A 260 -76.20 78.82 44.23
C ASP A 260 -76.82 78.78 45.64
N ILE A 261 -76.03 78.48 46.69
CA ILE A 261 -76.47 78.53 48.08
C ILE A 261 -76.80 79.98 48.50
N GLU A 262 -75.98 80.95 48.10
CA GLU A 262 -76.19 82.36 48.43
C GLU A 262 -77.40 82.94 47.69
N ASP A 263 -77.57 82.62 46.41
CA ASP A 263 -78.75 83.00 45.62
C ASP A 263 -80.03 82.39 46.21
N ASN A 264 -79.99 81.14 46.70
CA ASN A 264 -81.12 80.53 47.41
C ASN A 264 -81.46 81.25 48.73
N ARG A 265 -80.46 81.71 49.50
CA ARG A 265 -80.71 82.51 50.72
C ARG A 265 -81.38 83.84 50.40
N ILE A 266 -80.98 84.50 49.31
CA ILE A 266 -81.60 85.73 48.82
C ILE A 266 -83.04 85.47 48.38
N MET A 267 -83.31 84.34 47.72
CA MET A 267 -84.67 83.95 47.33
C MET A 267 -85.58 83.69 48.53
N ILE A 268 -85.10 82.97 49.55
CA ILE A 268 -85.88 82.70 50.77
C ILE A 268 -86.22 84.01 51.49
N THR A 269 -85.24 84.89 51.69
CA THR A 269 -85.48 86.20 52.34
C THR A 269 -86.46 87.08 51.56
N ARG A 270 -86.42 87.05 50.22
CA ARG A 270 -87.44 87.73 49.39
C ARG A 270 -88.83 87.12 49.56
N GLN A 271 -88.93 85.78 49.63
CA GLN A 271 -90.21 85.11 49.86
C GLN A 271 -90.79 85.40 51.25
N ASP A 272 -89.95 85.41 52.28
CA ASP A 272 -90.38 85.75 53.65
C ASP A 272 -90.90 87.20 53.71
N ASN A 273 -90.23 88.16 53.06
CA ASN A 273 -90.71 89.54 52.98
C ASN A 273 -92.07 89.66 52.25
N ILE A 274 -92.28 88.89 51.17
CA ILE A 274 -93.57 88.86 50.46
C ILE A 274 -94.66 88.29 51.38
N ARG A 275 -94.36 87.21 52.11
CA ARG A 275 -95.31 86.59 53.03
C ARG A 275 -95.68 87.54 54.17
N GLU A 276 -94.72 88.27 54.75
CA GLU A 276 -95.00 89.29 55.77
C GLU A 276 -95.91 90.41 55.23
N THR A 277 -95.73 90.84 53.97
CA THR A 277 -96.62 91.83 53.36
C THR A 277 -98.02 91.29 53.10
N GLU A 278 -98.15 90.03 52.67
CA GLU A 278 -99.45 89.37 52.48
C GLU A 278 -100.19 89.20 53.82
N GLU A 279 -99.50 88.74 54.88
CA GLU A 279 -100.05 88.64 56.24
C GLU A 279 -100.53 90.01 56.75
N TRP A 280 -99.79 91.09 56.49
CA TRP A 280 -100.18 92.46 56.84
C TRP A 280 -101.42 92.95 56.07
N GLU A 281 -101.51 92.64 54.77
CA GLU A 281 -102.68 92.96 53.94
C GLU A 281 -103.93 92.18 54.40
N GLU A 282 -103.79 90.89 54.73
CA GLU A 282 -104.88 90.07 55.27
C GLU A 282 -105.40 90.62 56.62
N ASP A 283 -104.50 91.00 57.53
CA ASP A 283 -104.87 91.62 58.81
C ASP A 283 -105.59 92.97 58.61
N MET A 284 -105.16 93.78 57.64
CA MET A 284 -105.84 95.02 57.29
C MET A 284 -107.26 94.76 56.72
N VAL A 285 -107.40 93.76 55.85
CA VAL A 285 -108.70 93.35 55.29
C VAL A 285 -109.65 92.84 56.39
N THR A 286 -109.17 92.02 57.32
CA THR A 286 -109.99 91.52 58.43
C THR A 286 -110.46 92.65 59.35
N THR A 287 -109.60 93.65 59.57
CA THR A 287 -109.94 94.85 60.36
C THR A 287 -111.04 95.68 59.69
N ILE A 288 -110.91 95.94 58.38
CA ILE A 288 -111.94 96.63 57.58
C ILE A 288 -113.26 95.85 57.59
N MET A 289 -113.20 94.51 57.46
CA MET A 289 -114.38 93.63 57.54
C MET A 289 -115.06 93.67 58.91
N ALA A 290 -114.28 93.75 59.99
CA ALA A 290 -114.80 93.86 61.35
C ALA A 290 -115.50 95.22 61.57
N GLU A 291 -114.92 96.30 61.06
CA GLU A 291 -115.52 97.65 61.12
C GLU A 291 -116.80 97.74 60.28
N THR A 292 -116.80 97.21 59.05
CA THR A 292 -118.02 97.16 58.23
C THR A 292 -119.11 96.30 58.86
N LYS A 293 -118.78 95.16 59.50
CA LYS A 293 -119.78 94.39 60.27
C LYS A 293 -120.35 95.20 61.44
N LYS A 294 -119.54 95.99 62.15
CA LYS A 294 -120.01 96.89 63.22
C LYS A 294 -120.94 97.99 62.69
N THR A 295 -120.62 98.62 61.56
CA THR A 295 -121.50 99.65 60.97
C THR A 295 -122.81 99.06 60.47
N LEU A 296 -122.78 97.87 59.86
CA LEU A 296 -123.98 97.16 59.40
C LEU A 296 -124.88 96.73 60.57
N ALA A 297 -124.30 96.32 61.70
CA ALA A 297 -125.05 96.00 62.92
C ALA A 297 -125.71 97.25 63.54
N ARG A 298 -125.04 98.41 63.52
CA ARG A 298 -125.63 99.68 63.96
C ARG A 298 -126.79 100.11 63.05
N ALA A 299 -126.64 99.95 61.74
CA ALA A 299 -127.70 100.24 60.77
C ALA A 299 -128.93 99.33 60.94
N ARG A 300 -128.74 98.04 61.26
CA ARG A 300 -129.84 97.12 61.57
C ARG A 300 -130.61 97.53 62.83
N ARG A 301 -129.92 97.93 63.90
CA ARG A 301 -130.57 98.43 65.13
C ARG A 301 -131.40 99.69 64.88
N LEU A 302 -130.92 100.62 64.05
CA LEU A 302 -131.69 101.82 63.70
C LEU A 302 -132.98 101.48 62.93
N LYS A 303 -132.93 100.54 61.98
CA LYS A 303 -134.13 100.06 61.26
C LYS A 303 -135.12 99.31 62.16
N GLU A 304 -134.65 98.58 63.17
CA GLU A 304 -135.54 97.95 64.17
C GLU A 304 -136.27 99.00 65.01
N ILE A 305 -135.60 100.10 65.38
CA ILE A 305 -136.23 101.20 66.13
C ILE A 305 -137.29 101.90 65.27
N GLU A 306 -137.01 102.22 64.00
CA GLU A 306 -137.99 102.78 63.06
C GLU A 306 -139.23 101.87 62.90
N LEU A 307 -139.03 100.55 62.79
CA LEU A 307 -140.13 99.60 62.65
C LEU A 307 -141.00 99.47 63.90
N VAL A 308 -140.45 99.73 65.10
CA VAL A 308 -141.22 99.76 66.35
C VAL A 308 -142.04 101.04 66.48
N GLU A 309 -141.50 102.19 66.07
CA GLU A 309 -142.22 103.48 66.05
C GLU A 309 -143.41 103.46 65.06
N VAL A 310 -143.23 102.86 63.88
CA VAL A 310 -144.31 102.67 62.89
C VAL A 310 -145.45 101.79 63.43
N LYS A 311 -145.15 100.80 64.28
CA LYS A 311 -146.16 99.93 64.91
C LYS A 311 -146.91 100.61 66.06
N GLN A 312 -146.30 101.58 66.76
CA GLN A 312 -146.99 102.36 67.80
C GLN A 312 -147.97 103.38 67.20
N LEU A 313 -147.64 103.99 66.06
CA LEU A 313 -148.54 104.90 65.33
C LEU A 313 -149.79 104.20 64.75
N ALA A 314 -149.64 102.97 64.26
CA ALA A 314 -150.78 102.18 63.74
C ALA A 314 -151.77 101.69 64.84
N LEU A 315 -151.34 101.63 66.10
CA LEU A 315 -152.17 101.23 67.25
C LEU A 315 -152.95 102.41 67.87
N GLU A 316 -152.47 103.65 67.70
CA GLU A 316 -153.19 104.87 68.11
C GLU A 316 -154.26 105.29 67.10
N GLU A 317 -154.06 105.03 65.80
CA GLU A 317 -155.05 105.28 64.74
C GLU A 317 -156.31 104.39 64.84
N MET A 318 -156.16 103.17 65.37
CA MET A 318 -157.24 102.19 65.54
C MET A 318 -158.14 102.45 66.77
N ARG A 319 -157.71 103.30 67.72
CA ARG A 319 -158.51 103.66 68.93
C ARG A 319 -159.47 104.83 68.73
N MET A 320 -159.42 105.54 67.59
CA MET A 320 -160.22 106.75 67.31
C MET A 320 -161.41 106.54 66.35
N LYS A 321 -161.73 105.31 65.94
CA LYS A 321 -162.86 105.03 65.02
C LYS A 321 -163.79 103.93 65.53
N SER A 322 -164.47 104.26 66.62
CA SER A 322 -165.77 103.71 66.99
C SER A 322 -166.88 104.35 66.13
N ALA A 323 -167.92 103.57 65.81
CA ALA A 323 -169.26 103.97 65.33
C ALA A 323 -169.53 104.07 63.81
N ALA A 324 -169.70 102.92 63.16
CA ALA A 324 -170.94 102.53 62.45
C ALA A 324 -170.73 101.20 61.67
N TRP A 325 -171.23 100.12 62.25
CA TRP A 325 -171.40 98.77 61.68
C TRP A 325 -172.51 98.76 60.60
N PRO A 326 -172.70 97.72 59.71
CA PRO A 326 -172.81 96.31 60.12
C PRO A 326 -172.38 95.18 59.16
N THR A 327 -171.89 94.10 59.79
CA THR A 327 -172.33 92.68 59.68
C THR A 327 -172.36 91.93 58.34
N LYS A 328 -171.46 90.94 58.21
CA LYS A 328 -171.62 89.51 57.79
C LYS A 328 -170.26 89.02 57.25
N ARG A 329 -169.76 87.78 57.39
CA ARG A 329 -170.08 86.54 58.13
C ARG A 329 -168.97 85.53 57.73
N ASN A 330 -168.18 85.03 58.69
CA ASN A 330 -167.43 83.73 58.73
C ASN A 330 -166.35 83.48 57.63
N GLY A 331 -165.17 82.87 57.81
CA GLY A 331 -164.40 82.17 58.85
C GLY A 331 -163.10 81.66 58.16
N TRP A 332 -161.88 81.95 58.66
CA TRP A 332 -160.94 81.03 59.37
C TRP A 332 -160.84 79.61 58.78
N SER A 333 -159.66 79.03 58.50
CA SER A 333 -158.53 78.72 59.41
C SER A 333 -157.19 78.56 58.63
N GLU A 334 -156.01 78.94 59.14
CA GLU A 334 -155.16 78.18 60.10
C GLU A 334 -154.70 76.84 59.48
N SER A 335 -153.41 76.61 59.18
CA SER A 335 -152.33 76.54 60.16
C SER A 335 -151.02 77.22 59.74
N ASP A 336 -150.69 78.28 60.47
CA ASP A 336 -149.31 78.63 60.76
C ASP A 336 -148.81 77.83 61.99
N VAL A 337 -147.48 77.92 62.13
CA VAL A 337 -146.67 78.07 63.35
C VAL A 337 -145.94 76.83 63.94
N GLN A 338 -144.64 77.10 64.18
CA GLN A 338 -143.70 76.55 65.17
C GLN A 338 -143.01 75.23 64.81
N ASP A 339 -141.68 75.10 64.83
CA ASP A 339 -140.58 75.92 65.35
C ASP A 339 -139.29 75.42 64.68
N ALA A 340 -138.39 76.29 64.20
CA ALA A 340 -137.36 76.96 64.99
C ALA A 340 -136.38 76.00 65.71
N ILE A 341 -135.20 75.89 65.09
CA ILE A 341 -133.88 75.97 65.74
C ILE A 341 -133.48 74.83 66.69
N GLU A 342 -132.50 74.03 66.25
CA GLU A 342 -131.30 73.69 67.02
C GLU A 342 -130.26 73.05 66.05
N THR A 343 -129.24 73.81 65.64
CA THR A 343 -127.83 73.71 66.10
C THR A 343 -127.08 72.48 65.55
N GLN A 344 -126.08 72.69 64.69
CA GLN A 344 -124.66 72.78 65.09
C GLN A 344 -124.13 71.38 65.47
N GLU A 345 -123.42 70.66 64.60
CA GLU A 345 -121.95 70.59 64.54
C GLU A 345 -121.55 69.81 63.26
N LYS A 346 -120.84 70.40 62.29
CA LYS A 346 -119.37 70.38 62.12
C LYS A 346 -118.65 69.04 62.40
N ARG A 347 -117.95 68.61 61.34
CA ARG A 347 -116.76 67.73 61.24
C ARG A 347 -117.06 66.23 61.10
N PHE A 348 -116.79 65.69 59.91
CA PHE A 348 -115.62 64.81 59.73
C PHE A 348 -115.34 64.59 58.24
N PHE A 349 -114.25 65.22 57.77
CA PHE A 349 -113.52 64.91 56.53
C PHE A 349 -112.20 64.27 57.00
N GLN A 350 -112.01 62.95 56.84
CA GLN A 350 -110.69 62.31 56.70
C GLN A 350 -110.80 60.77 56.56
N MET A 351 -110.09 60.23 55.55
CA MET A 351 -109.50 58.85 55.47
C MET A 351 -110.49 57.66 55.41
N GLN A 352 -110.44 56.68 54.49
CA GLN A 352 -109.41 56.11 53.61
C GLN A 352 -110.12 55.52 52.36
N LEU A 353 -109.68 55.66 51.10
CA LEU A 353 -108.48 55.16 50.38
C LEU A 353 -108.39 53.64 50.11
N SER A 354 -108.24 53.36 48.81
CA SER A 354 -107.60 52.20 48.14
C SER A 354 -108.47 50.96 47.81
N SER A 355 -108.82 50.82 46.52
CA SER A 355 -108.67 49.56 45.75
C SER A 355 -109.12 49.77 44.30
N TYR A 356 -108.22 50.29 43.46
CA TYR A 356 -108.28 50.16 42.00
C TYR A 356 -106.83 50.15 41.51
N VAL A 357 -106.53 49.34 40.49
CA VAL A 357 -105.20 49.03 39.89
C VAL A 357 -104.55 47.74 40.41
N ILE A 358 -105.09 46.60 39.97
CA ILE A 358 -104.30 45.40 39.67
C ILE A 358 -104.84 44.79 38.36
N GLY A 359 -104.11 45.00 37.27
CA GLY A 359 -104.50 44.51 35.95
C GLY A 359 -103.44 44.68 34.86
N PHE A 360 -102.13 44.69 35.19
CA PHE A 360 -101.08 44.91 34.20
C PHE A 360 -99.72 44.26 34.53
N SER A 361 -99.72 42.97 34.89
CA SER A 361 -98.47 42.26 35.24
C SER A 361 -98.32 40.85 34.65
N PHE A 362 -98.85 40.58 33.44
CA PHE A 362 -98.69 39.28 32.77
C PHE A 362 -98.10 39.34 31.34
N LEU A 363 -97.47 40.47 30.95
CA LEU A 363 -96.97 40.69 29.58
C LEU A 363 -95.52 41.19 29.48
N VAL A 364 -94.70 40.99 30.52
CA VAL A 364 -93.29 41.44 30.53
C VAL A 364 -92.27 40.28 30.64
N LEU A 365 -92.71 39.02 30.77
CA LEU A 365 -91.82 37.86 30.93
C LEU A 365 -91.58 37.02 29.66
N ILE A 366 -92.19 37.36 28.52
CA ILE A 366 -91.97 36.69 27.23
C ILE A 366 -90.81 37.31 26.40
N PRO A 367 -90.50 38.62 26.46
CA PRO A 367 -89.40 39.18 25.67
C PRO A 367 -87.99 38.81 26.18
N SER A 368 -87.82 38.55 27.49
CA SER A 368 -86.50 38.32 28.09
C SER A 368 -85.97 36.89 27.91
N THR A 369 -86.85 35.88 27.85
CA THR A 369 -86.49 34.49 27.53
C THR A 369 -86.30 34.28 26.03
N PHE A 370 -87.09 34.96 25.18
CA PHE A 370 -86.91 34.95 23.73
C PHE A 370 -85.59 35.61 23.29
N ARG A 371 -85.18 36.70 23.96
CA ARG A 371 -83.90 37.37 23.68
C ARG A 371 -82.70 36.49 24.04
N ARG A 372 -82.74 35.78 25.18
CA ARG A 372 -81.68 34.82 25.58
C ARG A 372 -81.59 33.61 24.65
N TYR A 373 -82.73 33.09 24.16
CA TYR A 373 -82.75 32.00 23.19
C TYR A 373 -82.15 32.42 21.84
N ARG A 374 -82.54 33.60 21.32
CA ARG A 374 -82.03 34.14 20.06
C ARG A 374 -80.53 34.47 20.14
N GLU A 375 -80.07 35.07 21.25
CA GLU A 375 -78.65 35.31 21.49
C GLU A 375 -77.85 34.02 21.65
N GLY A 376 -78.42 32.99 22.28
CA GLY A 376 -77.83 31.66 22.38
C GLY A 376 -77.67 30.98 21.02
N GLU A 377 -78.67 31.07 20.15
CA GLU A 377 -78.57 30.60 18.76
C GLU A 377 -77.57 31.40 17.93
N CYS A 378 -77.53 32.73 18.05
CA CYS A 378 -76.53 33.57 17.39
C CYS A 378 -75.11 33.17 17.82
N LYS A 379 -74.86 33.00 19.12
CA LYS A 379 -73.55 32.54 19.64
C LYS A 379 -73.19 31.13 19.14
N LYS A 380 -74.16 30.21 19.06
CA LYS A 380 -73.95 28.87 18.49
C LYS A 380 -73.62 28.92 17.00
N ARG A 381 -74.32 29.76 16.22
CA ARG A 381 -74.02 29.98 14.79
C ARG A 381 -72.67 30.65 14.59
N GLU A 382 -72.30 31.62 15.41
CA GLU A 382 -70.97 32.25 15.38
C GLU A 382 -69.86 31.25 15.70
N LEU A 383 -70.03 30.40 16.73
CA LEU A 383 -69.11 29.33 17.06
C LEU A 383 -68.99 28.30 15.93
N ALA A 384 -70.11 27.90 15.32
CA ALA A 384 -70.12 27.01 14.16
C ALA A 384 -69.37 27.64 12.97
N ASN A 385 -69.63 28.91 12.67
CA ASN A 385 -68.94 29.64 11.61
C ASN A 385 -67.44 29.81 11.89
N ARG A 386 -67.03 30.05 13.15
CA ARG A 386 -65.61 30.07 13.54
C ARG A 386 -64.96 28.71 13.36
N LYS A 387 -65.64 27.62 13.74
CA LYS A 387 -65.15 26.24 13.51
C LYS A 387 -64.99 25.95 12.01
N ILE A 388 -65.96 26.31 11.19
CA ILE A 388 -65.89 26.16 9.73
C ILE A 388 -64.70 26.94 9.16
N LYS A 389 -64.54 28.22 9.55
CA LYS A 389 -63.39 29.04 9.14
C LYS A 389 -62.06 28.44 9.57
N HIS A 390 -61.95 27.92 10.80
CA HIS A 390 -60.73 27.25 11.26
C HIS A 390 -60.41 25.99 10.46
N VAL A 391 -61.41 25.18 10.11
CA VAL A 391 -61.24 23.99 9.27
C VAL A 391 -60.83 24.39 7.85
N GLU A 392 -61.45 25.42 7.27
CA GLU A 392 -61.07 25.93 5.95
C GLU A 392 -59.65 26.49 5.92
N ILE A 393 -59.24 27.26 6.93
CA ILE A 393 -57.86 27.75 7.08
C ILE A 393 -56.90 26.57 7.23
N GLY A 394 -57.24 25.58 8.07
CA GLY A 394 -56.43 24.38 8.25
C GLY A 394 -56.27 23.58 6.96
N LYS A 395 -57.34 23.44 6.17
CA LYS A 395 -57.32 22.78 4.86
C LYS A 395 -56.41 23.52 3.87
N LYS A 396 -56.52 24.85 3.79
CA LYS A 396 -55.65 25.68 2.92
C LYS A 396 -54.18 25.55 3.30
N LEU A 397 -53.86 25.65 4.60
CA LEU A 397 -52.47 25.48 5.09
C LEU A 397 -51.92 24.09 4.79
N TRP A 398 -52.76 23.05 4.88
CA TRP A 398 -52.36 21.68 4.56
C TRP A 398 -52.15 21.47 3.06
N GLU A 399 -53.01 22.06 2.21
CA GLU A 399 -52.82 22.08 0.76
C GLU A 399 -51.53 22.83 0.36
N GLU A 400 -51.26 23.99 0.95
CA GLU A 400 -50.01 24.73 0.75
C GLU A 400 -48.78 23.93 1.17
N GLU A 401 -48.84 23.24 2.32
CA GLU A 401 -47.75 22.39 2.80
C GLU A 401 -47.50 21.18 1.88
N ILE A 402 -48.57 20.58 1.35
CA ILE A 402 -48.44 19.51 0.33
C ILE A 402 -47.81 20.06 -0.95
N CYS A 403 -48.22 21.23 -1.41
CA CYS A 403 -47.62 21.89 -2.57
C CYS A 403 -46.13 22.14 -2.35
N ARG A 404 -45.73 22.71 -1.21
CA ARG A 404 -44.31 22.92 -0.85
C ARG A 404 -43.52 21.62 -0.85
N ARG A 405 -44.06 20.54 -0.27
CA ARG A 405 -43.39 19.24 -0.25
C ARG A 405 -43.24 18.63 -1.65
N ARG A 406 -44.23 18.79 -2.51
CA ARG A 406 -44.15 18.35 -3.92
C ARG A 406 -43.06 19.13 -4.65
N GLU A 407 -43.05 20.45 -4.52
CA GLU A 407 -42.01 21.31 -5.11
C GLU A 407 -40.60 20.93 -4.63
N GLN A 408 -40.42 20.72 -3.33
CA GLN A 408 -39.15 20.23 -2.77
C GLN A 408 -38.76 18.87 -3.35
N SER A 409 -39.71 17.92 -3.42
CA SER A 409 -39.44 16.60 -3.98
C SER A 409 -39.08 16.64 -5.47
N GLU A 410 -39.68 17.56 -6.24
CA GLU A 410 -39.34 17.76 -7.65
C GLU A 410 -37.95 18.40 -7.81
N GLN A 411 -37.59 19.35 -6.93
CA GLN A 411 -36.26 19.95 -6.91
C GLN A 411 -35.20 18.89 -6.56
N ASP A 412 -35.44 18.06 -5.54
CA ASP A 412 -34.56 16.97 -5.16
C ASP A 412 -34.40 15.95 -6.30
N LEU A 413 -35.51 15.60 -6.97
CA LEU A 413 -35.47 14.70 -8.13
C LEU A 413 -34.65 15.29 -9.27
N ARG A 414 -34.79 16.60 -9.56
CA ARG A 414 -33.99 17.28 -10.59
C ARG A 414 -32.51 17.30 -10.24
N LEU A 415 -32.17 17.56 -8.97
CA LEU A 415 -30.79 17.53 -8.50
C LEU A 415 -30.18 16.13 -8.59
N GLU A 416 -30.94 15.09 -8.23
CA GLU A 416 -30.53 13.70 -8.38
C GLU A 416 -30.34 13.28 -9.84
N LEU A 417 -31.24 13.69 -10.74
CA LEU A 417 -31.06 13.45 -12.17
C LEU A 417 -29.80 14.13 -12.71
N TYR A 418 -29.56 15.38 -12.32
CA TYR A 418 -28.34 16.11 -12.70
C TYR A 418 -27.08 15.43 -12.18
N ARG A 419 -27.08 14.96 -10.92
CA ARG A 419 -25.97 14.17 -10.36
C ARG A 419 -25.74 12.89 -11.15
N ARG A 420 -26.79 12.12 -11.45
CA ARG A 420 -26.69 10.88 -12.24
C ARG A 420 -26.18 11.12 -13.65
N GLU A 421 -26.61 12.20 -14.30
CA GLU A 421 -26.09 12.57 -15.61
C GLU A 421 -24.61 12.94 -15.56
N ARG A 422 -24.20 13.72 -14.55
CA ARG A 422 -22.79 14.04 -14.32
C ARG A 422 -21.96 12.78 -14.12
N ASP A 423 -22.42 11.85 -13.27
CA ASP A 423 -21.72 10.61 -12.99
C ASP A 423 -21.63 9.71 -14.22
N LYS A 424 -22.69 9.63 -15.04
CA LYS A 424 -22.66 8.94 -16.33
C LYS A 424 -21.61 9.54 -17.26
N ARG A 425 -21.55 10.87 -17.39
CA ARG A 425 -20.54 11.55 -18.23
C ARG A 425 -19.12 11.26 -17.75
N LEU A 426 -18.87 11.38 -16.45
CA LEU A 426 -17.57 11.06 -15.85
C LEU A 426 -17.18 9.60 -16.13
N LEU A 427 -18.11 8.66 -15.97
CA LEU A 427 -17.85 7.25 -16.24
C LEU A 427 -17.49 7.01 -17.72
N THR A 428 -18.19 7.65 -18.65
CA THR A 428 -17.86 7.59 -20.08
C THR A 428 -16.47 8.16 -20.36
N GLU A 429 -16.14 9.33 -19.79
CA GLU A 429 -14.80 9.94 -19.91
C GLU A 429 -13.70 9.03 -19.35
N PHE A 430 -13.92 8.38 -18.21
CA PHE A 430 -12.98 7.42 -17.64
C PHE A 430 -12.78 6.19 -18.53
N VAL A 431 -13.86 5.67 -19.13
CA VAL A 431 -13.78 4.54 -20.07
C VAL A 431 -12.99 4.93 -21.31
N ASP A 432 -13.25 6.11 -21.87
CA ASP A 432 -12.54 6.62 -23.04
C ASP A 432 -11.06 6.86 -22.73
N LEU A 433 -10.74 7.44 -21.58
CA LEU A 433 -9.36 7.67 -21.14
C LEU A 433 -8.62 6.33 -20.97
N ARG A 434 -9.26 5.34 -20.35
CA ARG A 434 -8.71 3.98 -20.23
C ARG A 434 -8.46 3.36 -21.60
N ARG A 435 -9.39 3.53 -22.55
CA ARG A 435 -9.26 3.02 -23.93
C ARG A 435 -8.09 3.69 -24.66
N ARG A 436 -7.93 5.01 -24.52
CA ARG A 436 -6.79 5.76 -25.10
C ARG A 436 -5.47 5.27 -24.53
N MET A 437 -5.35 5.14 -23.21
CA MET A 437 -4.12 4.62 -22.59
C MET A 437 -3.79 3.20 -23.07
N GLN A 438 -4.80 2.33 -23.24
CA GLN A 438 -4.58 0.98 -23.77
C GLN A 438 -4.07 1.01 -25.21
N LEU A 439 -4.63 1.89 -26.05
CA LEU A 439 -4.17 2.07 -27.43
C LEU A 439 -2.75 2.62 -27.50
N GLU A 440 -2.40 3.61 -26.66
CA GLU A 440 -1.05 4.16 -26.57
C GLU A 440 -0.03 3.10 -26.12
N LYS A 441 -0.36 2.32 -25.09
CA LYS A 441 0.47 1.18 -24.68
C LYS A 441 0.65 0.16 -25.81
N ALA A 442 -0.42 -0.17 -26.53
CA ALA A 442 -0.34 -1.09 -27.66
C ALA A 442 0.52 -0.54 -28.81
N LYS A 443 0.45 0.77 -29.10
CA LYS A 443 1.33 1.44 -30.08
C LYS A 443 2.79 1.34 -29.66
N LEU A 444 3.09 1.66 -28.40
CA LEU A 444 4.45 1.60 -27.86
C LEU A 444 5.03 0.18 -27.92
N PHE A 445 4.21 -0.85 -27.62
CA PHE A 445 4.63 -2.24 -27.79
C PHE A 445 4.91 -2.61 -29.26
N ARG A 446 4.10 -2.11 -30.21
CA ARG A 446 4.36 -2.33 -31.64
C ARG A 446 5.65 -1.68 -32.08
N GLU A 447 5.88 -0.41 -31.70
CA GLU A 447 7.13 0.31 -32.02
C GLU A 447 8.36 -0.41 -31.46
N GLN A 448 8.27 -0.95 -30.24
CA GLN A 448 9.34 -1.76 -29.66
C GLN A 448 9.59 -3.06 -30.42
N LEU A 449 8.52 -3.76 -30.83
CA LEU A 449 8.63 -4.99 -31.62
C LEU A 449 9.22 -4.72 -33.02
N ASP A 450 8.80 -3.65 -33.67
CA ASP A 450 9.33 -3.24 -34.98
C ASP A 450 10.82 -2.93 -34.87
N LYS A 451 11.22 -2.17 -33.82
CA LYS A 451 12.63 -1.91 -33.53
C LYS A 451 13.44 -3.20 -33.31
N GLN A 452 12.90 -4.15 -32.54
CA GLN A 452 13.57 -5.44 -32.34
C GLN A 452 13.69 -6.26 -33.62
N CYS A 453 12.68 -6.20 -34.50
CA CYS A 453 12.73 -6.85 -35.80
C CYS A 453 13.81 -6.24 -36.69
N ASP A 454 13.91 -4.91 -36.71
CA ASP A 454 14.94 -4.19 -37.47
C ASP A 454 16.35 -4.46 -36.92
N ASP A 455 16.54 -4.44 -35.60
CA ASP A 455 17.82 -4.76 -34.96
C ASP A 455 18.26 -6.19 -35.30
N LYS A 456 17.34 -7.17 -35.26
CA LYS A 456 17.60 -8.56 -35.67
C LYS A 456 17.96 -8.64 -37.15
N ARG A 457 17.27 -7.89 -38.01
CA ARG A 457 17.56 -7.84 -39.44
C ARG A 457 18.94 -7.27 -39.71
N ILE A 458 19.31 -6.17 -39.06
CA ILE A 458 20.63 -5.54 -39.18
C ILE A 458 21.71 -6.52 -38.73
N THR A 459 21.52 -7.17 -37.58
CA THR A 459 22.47 -8.17 -37.05
C THR A 459 22.66 -9.34 -38.02
N LEU A 460 21.57 -9.84 -38.60
CA LEU A 460 21.62 -10.94 -39.57
C LEU A 460 22.36 -10.53 -40.86
N MET A 461 22.17 -9.29 -41.32
CA MET A 461 22.90 -8.76 -42.48
C MET A 461 24.38 -8.58 -42.17
N ALA A 462 24.73 -8.08 -40.98
CA ALA A 462 26.12 -7.94 -40.54
C ALA A 462 26.82 -9.31 -40.43
N ASN A 463 26.14 -10.33 -39.88
CA ASN A 463 26.70 -11.69 -39.81
C ASN A 463 26.92 -12.28 -41.20
N ARG A 464 25.98 -12.09 -42.13
CA ARG A 464 26.15 -12.52 -43.53
C ARG A 464 27.32 -11.82 -44.20
N GLN A 465 27.49 -10.51 -43.96
CA GLN A 465 28.63 -9.78 -44.50
C GLN A 465 29.94 -10.32 -43.92
N ALA A 466 30.02 -10.56 -42.61
CA ALA A 466 31.19 -11.15 -41.99
C ALA A 466 31.52 -12.55 -42.55
N ASP A 467 30.51 -13.36 -42.88
CA ASP A 467 30.73 -14.67 -43.51
C ASP A 467 31.25 -14.54 -44.95
N ILE A 468 30.77 -13.55 -45.72
CA ILE A 468 31.31 -13.20 -47.04
C ILE A 468 32.77 -12.77 -46.90
N ASP A 469 33.06 -11.83 -46.01
CA ASP A 469 34.41 -11.30 -45.79
C ASP A 469 35.39 -12.42 -45.35
N ARG A 470 34.95 -13.36 -44.50
CA ARG A 470 35.75 -14.53 -44.13
C ARG A 470 36.03 -15.42 -45.33
N HIS A 471 35.03 -15.68 -46.17
CA HIS A 471 35.21 -16.47 -47.38
C HIS A 471 36.20 -15.81 -48.34
N GLU A 472 36.09 -14.50 -48.56
CA GLU A 472 37.04 -13.74 -49.37
C GLU A 472 38.46 -13.79 -48.76
N ALA A 473 38.58 -13.67 -47.45
CA ALA A 473 39.87 -13.81 -46.76
C ALA A 473 40.50 -15.20 -46.94
N PHE A 474 39.70 -16.27 -46.87
CA PHE A 474 40.14 -17.64 -47.16
C PHE A 474 40.59 -17.81 -48.62
N GLU A 475 39.83 -17.26 -49.58
CA GLU A 475 40.24 -17.27 -50.98
C GLU A 475 41.57 -16.54 -51.18
N HIS A 476 41.75 -15.37 -50.57
CA HIS A 476 43.00 -14.63 -50.61
C HIS A 476 44.16 -15.38 -49.95
N GLN A 477 43.91 -16.12 -48.87
CA GLN A 477 44.93 -16.96 -48.24
C GLN A 477 45.35 -18.10 -49.16
N TRP A 478 44.41 -18.83 -49.75
CA TRP A 478 44.73 -19.87 -50.73
C TRP A 478 45.51 -19.34 -51.92
N HIS A 479 45.14 -18.17 -52.43
CA HIS A 479 45.91 -17.54 -53.51
C HIS A 479 47.35 -17.23 -53.11
N ARG A 480 47.59 -16.79 -51.88
CA ARG A 480 48.94 -16.57 -51.36
C ARG A 480 49.73 -17.88 -51.20
N GLU A 481 49.11 -18.93 -50.67
CA GLU A 481 49.75 -20.24 -50.52
C GLU A 481 50.14 -20.84 -51.89
N ASP A 482 49.27 -20.71 -52.89
CA ASP A 482 49.56 -21.11 -54.28
C ASP A 482 50.73 -20.29 -54.88
N GLU A 483 50.77 -18.98 -54.63
CA GLU A 483 51.87 -18.08 -55.04
C GLU A 483 53.20 -18.48 -54.39
N GLU A 484 53.21 -18.66 -53.06
CA GLU A 484 54.38 -19.07 -52.29
C GLU A 484 54.92 -20.44 -52.74
N PHE A 485 54.03 -21.41 -52.99
CA PHE A 485 54.42 -22.72 -53.51
C PHE A 485 55.09 -22.61 -54.87
N LEU A 486 54.54 -21.81 -55.79
CA LEU A 486 55.07 -21.64 -57.13
C LEU A 486 56.40 -20.85 -57.13
N GLU A 487 56.55 -19.86 -56.24
CA GLU A 487 57.81 -19.16 -56.03
C GLU A 487 58.89 -20.09 -55.46
N TYR A 488 58.55 -20.90 -54.46
CA TYR A 488 59.44 -21.92 -53.92
C TYR A 488 59.86 -22.94 -55.00
N ALA A 489 58.91 -23.44 -55.79
CA ALA A 489 59.19 -24.38 -56.87
C ALA A 489 60.12 -23.77 -57.93
N LYS A 490 59.91 -22.50 -58.30
CA LYS A 490 60.82 -21.76 -59.21
C LYS A 490 62.24 -21.70 -58.64
N ASN A 491 62.39 -21.31 -57.38
CA ASN A 491 63.69 -21.21 -56.71
C ASN A 491 64.43 -22.58 -56.66
N VAL A 492 63.71 -23.67 -56.37
CA VAL A 492 64.28 -25.02 -56.36
C VAL A 492 64.70 -25.46 -57.76
N ILE A 493 63.88 -25.18 -58.77
CA ILE A 493 64.17 -25.45 -60.18
C ILE A 493 65.45 -24.72 -60.61
N GLU A 494 65.58 -23.43 -60.28
CA GLU A 494 66.77 -22.63 -60.62
C GLU A 494 68.04 -23.16 -59.96
N LYS A 495 67.99 -23.50 -58.66
CA LYS A 495 69.11 -24.15 -57.96
C LYS A 495 69.52 -25.46 -58.63
N LYS A 496 68.56 -26.33 -58.95
CA LYS A 496 68.83 -27.61 -59.61
C LYS A 496 69.43 -27.45 -61.01
N LYS A 497 69.03 -26.42 -61.76
CA LYS A 497 69.66 -26.07 -63.05
C LYS A 497 71.12 -25.67 -62.87
N LEU A 498 71.44 -24.86 -61.87
CA LEU A 498 72.82 -24.44 -61.57
C LEU A 498 73.70 -25.63 -61.18
N ASP A 499 73.15 -26.59 -60.43
CA ASP A 499 73.85 -27.82 -60.03
C ASP A 499 74.00 -28.87 -61.15
N GLY A 500 73.48 -28.61 -62.37
CA GLY A 500 73.52 -29.56 -63.49
C GLY A 500 72.59 -30.78 -63.34
N ASN A 501 71.65 -30.75 -62.39
CA ASN A 501 70.72 -31.84 -62.14
C ASN A 501 69.51 -31.81 -63.10
N PRO A 502 68.91 -32.97 -63.43
CA PRO A 502 67.73 -33.02 -64.29
C PRO A 502 66.50 -32.39 -63.61
N VAL A 503 65.88 -31.43 -64.30
CA VAL A 503 64.77 -30.60 -63.77
C VAL A 503 63.40 -31.03 -64.33
N VAL A 504 63.40 -31.86 -65.37
CA VAL A 504 62.18 -32.34 -66.06
C VAL A 504 61.12 -32.92 -65.10
N PRO A 505 61.48 -33.75 -64.08
CA PRO A 505 60.49 -34.25 -63.13
C PRO A 505 59.79 -33.13 -62.34
N LEU A 506 60.53 -32.10 -61.92
CA LEU A 506 59.99 -30.98 -61.16
C LEU A 506 59.06 -30.11 -62.00
N LEU A 507 59.42 -29.86 -63.26
CA LEU A 507 58.57 -29.12 -64.20
C LEU A 507 57.25 -29.85 -64.47
N ASN A 508 57.29 -31.18 -64.59
CA ASN A 508 56.07 -31.99 -64.72
C ASN A 508 55.21 -31.91 -63.45
N THR A 509 55.80 -31.99 -62.25
CA THR A 509 55.03 -31.86 -61.00
C THR A 509 54.36 -30.49 -60.85
N VAL A 510 55.04 -29.40 -61.24
CA VAL A 510 54.46 -28.05 -61.22
C VAL A 510 53.33 -27.94 -62.25
N LYS A 511 53.50 -28.52 -63.44
CA LYS A 511 52.46 -28.55 -64.47
C LYS A 511 51.22 -29.34 -64.02
N ASP A 512 51.41 -30.52 -63.44
CA ASP A 512 50.33 -31.34 -62.89
C ASP A 512 49.58 -30.61 -61.76
N TYR A 513 50.30 -29.88 -60.91
CA TYR A 513 49.71 -29.08 -59.85
C TYR A 513 48.87 -27.92 -60.41
N LEU A 514 49.40 -27.17 -61.39
CA LEU A 514 48.66 -26.09 -62.06
C LEU A 514 47.40 -26.61 -62.77
N GLU A 515 47.47 -27.78 -63.42
CA GLU A 515 46.32 -28.40 -64.08
C GLU A 515 45.28 -28.90 -63.07
N LYS A 516 45.69 -29.60 -62.01
CA LYS A 516 44.78 -30.09 -60.96
C LYS A 516 44.04 -28.98 -60.22
N ASN A 517 44.71 -27.85 -59.99
CA ASN A 517 44.14 -26.72 -59.27
C ASN A 517 43.50 -25.65 -60.19
N ASN A 518 43.40 -25.92 -61.50
CA ASN A 518 42.87 -24.98 -62.49
C ASN A 518 43.56 -23.60 -62.49
N LEU A 519 44.87 -23.56 -62.22
CA LEU A 519 45.66 -22.34 -62.21
C LEU A 519 46.26 -22.07 -63.60
N CYS A 520 46.44 -20.80 -63.91
CA CYS A 520 47.17 -20.32 -65.08
C CYS A 520 48.21 -19.30 -64.63
N VAL A 521 49.40 -19.36 -65.21
CA VAL A 521 50.42 -18.32 -65.04
C VAL A 521 50.34 -17.43 -66.26
N ASP A 522 49.98 -16.16 -66.06
CA ASP A 522 49.94 -15.17 -67.13
C ASP A 522 51.35 -14.76 -67.58
N LYS A 523 51.43 -14.05 -68.71
CA LYS A 523 52.71 -13.58 -69.29
C LYS A 523 53.51 -12.69 -68.33
N ASP A 524 52.84 -12.06 -67.36
CA ASP A 524 53.46 -11.25 -66.30
C ASP A 524 53.80 -12.06 -65.03
N ASN A 525 53.85 -13.39 -65.13
CA ASN A 525 54.07 -14.32 -64.00
C ASN A 525 53.00 -14.27 -62.88
N LYS A 526 51.89 -13.55 -63.07
CA LYS A 526 50.76 -13.55 -62.15
C LYS A 526 49.96 -14.84 -62.26
N ILE A 527 49.60 -15.40 -61.12
CA ILE A 527 48.81 -16.63 -61.03
C ILE A 527 47.34 -16.26 -60.97
N SER A 528 46.55 -16.77 -61.91
CA SER A 528 45.11 -16.55 -61.98
C SER A 528 44.38 -17.88 -62.07
N LYS A 529 43.25 -18.01 -61.38
CA LYS A 529 42.35 -19.17 -61.57
C LYS A 529 41.74 -19.09 -62.97
N LYS A 530 41.80 -20.19 -63.73
CA LYS A 530 41.06 -20.31 -64.98
C LYS A 530 39.57 -20.22 -64.65
N ILE A 531 38.86 -19.31 -65.31
CA ILE A 531 37.41 -19.17 -65.16
C ILE A 531 36.78 -20.54 -65.47
N ALA A 532 36.21 -21.20 -64.45
CA ALA A 532 35.58 -22.49 -64.64
C ALA A 532 34.40 -22.36 -65.64
N LYS A 533 34.47 -23.12 -66.74
CA LYS A 533 33.32 -23.33 -67.65
C LYS A 533 32.40 -24.40 -67.05
N GLY A 534 31.72 -24.09 -65.95
CA GLY A 534 30.85 -25.03 -65.23
C GLY A 534 29.98 -24.32 -64.18
N PRO A 535 28.85 -24.89 -63.75
CA PRO A 535 27.67 -24.13 -63.39
C PRO A 535 27.87 -23.36 -62.08
N ILE A 536 27.90 -22.05 -62.24
CA ILE A 536 28.00 -20.99 -61.26
C ILE A 536 26.75 -21.02 -60.36
N TYR A 537 26.67 -21.95 -59.39
CA TYR A 537 25.52 -22.04 -58.50
C TYR A 537 25.71 -21.32 -57.16
N THR A 538 26.93 -21.15 -56.64
CA THR A 538 27.13 -20.49 -55.34
C THR A 538 27.43 -18.99 -55.49
N SER A 539 28.36 -18.61 -56.38
CA SER A 539 28.78 -17.21 -56.55
C SER A 539 27.78 -16.33 -57.32
N ARG A 540 26.94 -16.92 -58.20
CA ARG A 540 25.85 -16.16 -58.87
C ARG A 540 24.70 -15.88 -57.91
N ILE A 541 24.38 -16.80 -57.00
CA ILE A 541 23.31 -16.58 -56.01
C ILE A 541 23.73 -15.47 -55.03
N ILE A 542 24.99 -15.47 -54.57
CA ILE A 542 25.51 -14.41 -53.70
C ILE A 542 25.48 -13.05 -54.42
N ARG A 543 26.05 -12.93 -55.64
CA ARG A 543 26.02 -11.67 -56.41
C ARG A 543 24.62 -11.23 -56.86
N HIS A 544 23.68 -12.15 -57.08
CA HIS A 544 22.31 -11.81 -57.47
C HIS A 544 21.50 -11.32 -56.27
N ILE A 545 21.74 -11.90 -55.07
CA ILE A 545 21.15 -11.45 -53.80
C ILE A 545 21.71 -10.07 -53.41
N GLU A 546 23.02 -9.82 -53.56
CA GLU A 546 23.63 -8.50 -53.34
C GLU A 546 23.02 -7.41 -54.24
N ARG A 547 22.84 -7.67 -55.53
CA ARG A 547 22.19 -6.72 -56.46
C ARG A 547 20.72 -6.44 -56.13
N HIS A 548 19.98 -7.44 -55.63
CA HIS A 548 18.59 -7.26 -55.23
C HIS A 548 18.47 -6.49 -53.91
N ILE A 549 19.37 -6.73 -52.96
CA ILE A 549 19.43 -6.01 -51.68
C ILE A 549 19.80 -4.55 -51.90
N PHE A 550 20.81 -4.25 -52.73
CA PHE A 550 21.20 -2.86 -53.04
C PHE A 550 20.09 -2.08 -53.76
N LYS A 551 19.37 -2.72 -54.70
CA LYS A 551 18.20 -2.10 -55.33
C LYS A 551 17.07 -1.82 -54.33
N SER A 552 16.83 -2.72 -53.38
CA SER A 552 15.79 -2.54 -52.35
C SER A 552 16.10 -1.42 -51.34
N LEU A 553 17.38 -1.17 -51.06
CA LEU A 553 17.85 -0.05 -50.23
C LEU A 553 17.78 1.29 -50.99
N SER A 554 18.11 1.31 -52.29
CA SER A 554 17.97 2.54 -53.10
C SER A 554 16.53 2.99 -53.28
N PHE A 555 15.57 2.06 -53.37
CA PHE A 555 14.15 2.39 -53.55
C PHE A 555 13.49 2.99 -52.30
N LYS A 556 13.99 2.68 -51.10
CA LYS A 556 13.47 3.28 -49.86
C LYS A 556 13.97 4.71 -49.62
N ASN A 557 15.15 5.06 -50.13
CA ASN A 557 15.68 6.43 -50.04
C ASN A 557 15.12 7.39 -51.11
N ILE A 558 14.28 6.91 -52.03
CA ILE A 558 13.61 7.73 -53.06
C ILE A 558 12.13 8.01 -52.70
N ILE A 559 11.59 7.35 -51.67
CA ILE A 559 10.18 7.50 -51.22
C ILE A 559 10.09 8.12 -49.79
N SER A 560 11.19 8.70 -49.30
CA SER A 560 11.14 9.73 -48.26
C SER A 560 11.25 11.10 -48.93
#